data_AF-A0A2A4JB94-F1
#
_entry.id   AF-A0A2A4JB94-F1
#
_cell.length_a   1.000
_cell.length_b   1.000
_cell.length_c   1.000
_cell.angle_alpha   90.00
_cell.angle_beta   90.00
_cell.angle_gamma   90.00
#
_symmetry.space_group_name_H-M   'P 1'
#
loop_
_entity.id
_entity.type
_entity.pdbx_description
1 polymer ?
#
loop_
_entity_poly.entity_id
_entity_poly.type
_entity_poly.pdbx_seq_one_letter_code
_entity_poly.pdbx_strand_id
1 'polypeptide(L)'
;MSNIFPAKCVIPCLNGGRCKGVNKCRCPVGLGGNHCEVGRRVGDCTCRGESCAGAHTCRHGRCVAGACVCEPGWRGRWCHRSTGSSEESGEYKRPR
;
A
#
# COMPACT_ATOMS: atom_id res chain seq x y z
N MET A 1 -8.04 -13.62 36.16
CA MET A 1 -8.82 -12.43 35.73
C MET A 1 -8.44 -12.10 34.29
N SER A 2 -9.12 -12.72 33.32
CA SER A 2 -8.88 -12.43 31.90
C SER A 2 -9.59 -11.14 31.56
N ASN A 3 -8.87 -10.01 31.61
CA ASN A 3 -9.34 -8.71 31.13
C ASN A 3 -9.52 -8.78 29.60
N ILE A 4 -10.62 -9.39 29.14
CA ILE A 4 -11.13 -9.23 27.79
C ILE A 4 -11.59 -7.78 27.71
N PHE A 5 -10.76 -6.90 27.17
CA PHE A 5 -11.26 -5.62 26.68
C PHE A 5 -12.18 -5.95 25.50
N PRO A 6 -13.48 -5.66 25.58
CA PRO A 6 -14.37 -5.99 24.47
C PRO A 6 -13.92 -5.17 23.27
N ALA A 7 -13.63 -5.83 22.15
CA ALA A 7 -13.44 -5.20 20.86
C ALA A 7 -14.79 -4.69 20.34
N LYS A 8 -15.42 -3.79 21.10
CA LYS A 8 -16.69 -3.15 20.80
C LYS A 8 -16.39 -1.77 20.26
N CYS A 9 -16.80 -1.50 19.03
CA CYS A 9 -16.91 -0.12 18.57
C CYS A 9 -18.29 0.40 18.95
N VAL A 10 -18.33 1.61 19.52
CA VAL A 10 -19.58 2.34 19.70
C VAL A 10 -20.07 2.82 18.34
N ILE A 11 -19.13 3.26 17.49
CA ILE A 11 -19.38 3.61 16.09
C ILE A 11 -18.94 2.43 15.21
N PRO A 12 -19.84 1.78 14.47
CA PRO A 12 -19.51 0.60 13.67
C PRO A 12 -18.51 0.93 12.56
N CYS A 13 -17.62 -0.02 12.26
CA CYS A 13 -16.76 0.06 11.08
C CYS A 13 -17.59 -0.19 9.81
N LEU A 14 -17.37 0.62 8.79
CA LEU A 14 -18.02 0.53 7.49
C LEU A 14 -17.29 -0.43 6.54
N ASN A 15 -17.91 -0.73 5.40
CA ASN A 15 -17.31 -1.47 4.28
C ASN A 15 -16.65 -2.82 4.66
N GLY A 16 -17.19 -3.52 5.67
CA GLY A 16 -16.65 -4.81 6.13
C GLY A 16 -15.46 -4.70 7.09
N GLY A 17 -15.19 -3.53 7.66
CA GLY A 17 -14.19 -3.38 8.73
C GLY A 17 -14.57 -4.12 10.01
N ARG A 18 -13.57 -4.58 10.77
CA ARG A 18 -13.76 -5.34 12.01
C ARG A 18 -13.23 -4.58 13.22
N CYS A 19 -14.02 -4.51 14.30
CA CYS A 19 -13.58 -3.90 15.54
C CYS A 19 -12.42 -4.69 16.14
N LYS A 20 -11.31 -3.99 16.40
CA LYS A 20 -10.14 -4.55 17.09
C LYS A 20 -9.93 -3.94 18.47
N GLY A 21 -10.77 -2.99 18.88
CA GLY A 21 -10.73 -2.29 20.16
C GLY A 21 -11.84 -1.24 20.24
N VAL A 22 -11.86 -0.45 21.32
CA VAL A 22 -12.83 0.64 21.49
C VAL A 22 -12.65 1.67 20.39
N ASN A 23 -13.64 1.77 19.49
CA ASN A 23 -13.64 2.64 18.31
C ASN A 23 -12.41 2.50 17.40
N LYS A 24 -11.74 1.34 17.43
CA LYS A 24 -10.61 1.05 16.54
C LYS A 24 -11.03 0.01 15.51
N CYS A 25 -11.05 0.43 14.25
CA CYS A 25 -11.38 -0.42 13.13
C CYS A 25 -10.13 -1.04 12.49
N ARG A 26 -10.23 -2.32 12.14
CA ARG A 26 -9.33 -3.00 11.21
C ARG A 26 -10.02 -2.98 9.84
N CYS A 27 -9.48 -2.20 8.91
CA CYS A 27 -10.05 -2.04 7.58
C CYS A 27 -9.57 -3.13 6.61
N PRO A 28 -10.43 -3.54 5.66
CA PRO A 28 -10.03 -4.39 4.56
C PRO A 28 -8.95 -3.72 3.69
N VAL A 29 -8.29 -4.54 2.88
CA VAL A 29 -7.31 -4.06 1.90
C VAL A 29 -8.00 -3.08 0.96
N GLY A 30 -7.48 -1.85 0.90
CA GLY A 30 -8.04 -0.80 0.07
C GLY A 30 -9.05 0.13 0.78
N LEU A 31 -9.12 0.07 2.10
CA LEU A 31 -9.94 0.96 2.92
C LEU A 31 -9.13 1.49 4.10
N GLY A 32 -9.47 2.67 4.57
CA GLY A 32 -8.84 3.35 5.69
C GLY A 32 -9.74 4.44 6.26
N GLY A 33 -9.21 5.22 7.18
CA GLY A 33 -10.03 6.10 8.03
C GLY A 33 -10.30 5.45 9.39
N ASN A 34 -11.02 6.16 10.26
CA ASN A 34 -11.29 5.68 11.61
C ASN A 34 -12.36 4.56 11.62
N HIS A 35 -13.23 4.58 10.62
CA HIS A 35 -14.35 3.67 10.42
C HIS A 35 -14.32 2.99 9.05
N CYS A 36 -13.17 2.96 8.35
CA CYS A 36 -13.06 2.38 7.00
C CYS A 36 -13.97 3.06 5.97
N GLU A 37 -14.27 4.34 6.20
CA GLU A 37 -15.07 5.23 5.37
C GLU A 37 -14.30 5.73 4.15
N VAL A 38 -12.96 5.72 4.22
CA VAL A 38 -12.09 6.20 3.15
C VAL A 38 -11.65 5.03 2.28
N GLY A 39 -12.10 4.98 1.03
CA GLY A 39 -11.50 4.15 0.00
C GLY A 39 -10.04 4.52 -0.18
N ARG A 40 -9.11 3.65 0.22
CA ARG A 40 -7.69 3.80 -0.10
C ARG A 40 -7.41 2.93 -1.31
N ARG A 41 -6.80 3.41 -2.38
CA ARG A 41 -6.42 2.45 -3.43
C ARG A 41 -5.42 1.47 -2.81
N VAL A 42 -5.54 0.19 -3.15
CA VAL A 42 -4.57 -0.84 -2.75
C VAL A 42 -3.27 -0.53 -3.48
N GLY A 43 -2.36 0.16 -2.79
CA GLY A 43 -1.19 0.77 -3.40
C GLY A 43 -1.29 2.28 -3.66
N ASP A 44 -2.30 2.97 -3.10
CA ASP A 44 -2.23 4.42 -2.88
C ASP A 44 -1.10 4.65 -1.88
N CYS A 45 0.05 4.97 -2.44
CA CYS A 45 1.07 5.62 -1.69
C CYS A 45 0.61 7.06 -1.46
N THR A 46 0.43 7.48 -0.22
CA THR A 46 0.27 8.92 0.05
C THR A 46 1.66 9.50 0.19
N CYS A 47 2.08 10.37 -0.73
CA CYS A 47 3.38 11.05 -0.61
C CYS A 47 3.39 11.83 0.70
N ARG A 48 4.26 11.44 1.64
CA ARG A 48 4.49 12.17 2.88
C ARG A 48 5.95 12.59 2.86
N GLY A 49 6.21 13.67 2.14
CA GLY A 49 7.56 14.07 1.73
C GLY A 49 8.05 13.23 0.55
N GLU A 50 9.30 12.76 0.63
CA GLU A 50 10.00 12.01 -0.42
C GLU A 50 9.59 10.52 -0.48
N SER A 51 8.87 10.05 0.54
CA SER A 51 8.50 8.65 0.72
C SER A 51 6.99 8.44 0.83
N CYS A 52 6.54 7.27 0.40
CA CYS A 52 5.17 6.80 0.56
C CYS A 52 4.87 6.49 2.02
N ALA A 53 3.84 7.10 2.60
CA ALA A 53 3.38 6.74 3.94
C ALA A 53 2.67 5.37 3.90
N GLY A 54 3.31 4.34 4.46
CA GLY A 54 2.73 2.99 4.60
C GLY A 54 3.76 1.87 4.68
N ALA A 55 3.33 0.64 4.39
CA ALA A 55 4.17 -0.57 4.35
C ALA A 55 5.01 -0.72 3.07
N HIS A 56 4.97 0.28 2.17
CA HIS A 56 5.66 0.25 0.89
C HIS A 56 6.42 1.56 0.68
N THR A 57 7.73 1.48 0.54
CA THR A 57 8.63 2.61 0.32
C THR A 57 9.04 2.66 -1.15
N CYS A 58 9.04 3.83 -1.79
CA CYS A 58 9.72 3.99 -3.08
C CYS A 58 11.22 3.84 -2.81
N ARG A 59 11.81 2.69 -3.13
CA ARG A 59 13.21 2.42 -2.73
C ARG A 59 14.21 3.21 -3.59
N HIS A 60 14.00 3.19 -4.89
CA HIS A 60 14.85 3.89 -5.88
C HIS A 60 13.99 4.75 -6.80
N GLY A 61 13.37 5.76 -6.21
CA GLY A 61 12.43 6.63 -6.90
C GLY A 61 11.78 7.65 -5.97
N ARG A 62 11.07 8.61 -6.55
CA ARG A 62 10.36 9.65 -5.79
C ARG A 62 8.85 9.42 -5.86
N CYS A 63 8.15 9.78 -4.78
CA CYS A 63 6.70 9.83 -4.81
C CYS A 63 6.20 11.09 -5.53
N VAL A 64 5.38 10.92 -6.57
CA VAL A 64 4.71 12.01 -7.29
C VAL A 64 3.23 11.65 -7.45
N ALA A 65 2.33 12.51 -6.94
CA ALA A 65 0.87 12.32 -7.03
C ALA A 65 0.37 10.93 -6.55
N GLY A 66 1.09 10.34 -5.60
CA GLY A 66 0.77 9.03 -5.02
C GLY A 66 1.24 7.81 -5.81
N ALA A 67 2.11 8.02 -6.81
CA ALA A 67 2.82 6.98 -7.54
C ALA A 67 4.34 7.12 -7.36
N CYS A 68 5.07 6.01 -7.30
CA CYS A 68 6.53 6.03 -7.33
C CYS A 68 7.01 6.20 -8.78
N VAL A 69 7.70 7.30 -9.05
CA VAL A 69 8.47 7.51 -10.27
C VAL A 69 9.88 6.99 -10.03
N CYS A 70 10.23 5.90 -10.71
CA CYS A 70 11.51 5.22 -10.52
C CYS A 70 12.67 5.95 -11.19
N GLU A 71 13.85 5.82 -10.59
CA GLU A 71 15.11 6.23 -11.18
C GLU A 71 15.45 5.36 -12.39
N PRO A 72 16.29 5.85 -13.33
CA PRO A 72 16.79 5.06 -14.44
C PRO A 72 17.41 3.75 -13.92
N GLY A 73 16.99 2.63 -14.52
CA GLY A 73 17.46 1.32 -14.09
C GLY A 73 16.64 0.66 -12.97
N TRP A 74 15.52 1.27 -12.56
CA TRP A 74 14.59 0.69 -11.58
C TRP A 74 13.17 0.61 -12.13
N ARG A 75 12.44 -0.44 -11.74
CA ARG A 75 11.08 -0.70 -12.22
C ARG A 75 10.17 -1.31 -11.16
N GLY A 76 8.87 -1.25 -11.44
CA GLY A 76 7.80 -1.76 -10.58
C GLY A 76 7.19 -0.68 -9.69
N ARG A 77 6.02 -0.99 -9.12
CA ARG A 77 5.18 -0.05 -8.35
C ARG A 77 5.93 0.69 -7.22
N TRP A 78 6.99 0.08 -6.69
CA TRP A 78 7.79 0.58 -5.57
C TRP A 78 9.27 0.74 -5.90
N CYS A 79 9.65 0.63 -7.18
CA CYS A 79 11.04 0.71 -7.64
C CYS A 79 11.98 -0.25 -6.90
N HIS A 80 11.48 -1.45 -6.55
CA HIS A 80 12.23 -2.46 -5.81
C HIS A 80 13.01 -3.42 -6.72
N ARG A 81 12.70 -3.44 -8.04
CA ARG A 81 13.36 -4.31 -9.02
C ARG A 81 14.32 -3.45 -9.83
N SER A 82 15.60 -3.82 -9.89
CA SER A 82 16.50 -3.19 -10.85
C SER A 82 16.21 -3.81 -12.22
N THR A 83 16.42 -3.03 -13.27
CA THR A 83 16.26 -3.49 -14.64
C THR A 83 17.32 -4.54 -15.01
N GLY A 84 18.39 -4.68 -14.20
CA GLY A 84 19.47 -5.64 -14.40
C GLY A 84 19.49 -6.84 -13.43
N SER A 85 18.50 -7.03 -12.55
CA SER A 85 18.55 -8.11 -11.53
C SER A 85 17.80 -9.39 -11.85
N SER A 86 17.40 -9.66 -13.10
CA SER A 86 17.06 -11.02 -13.53
C SER A 86 17.23 -11.11 -15.03
N GLU A 87 18.11 -12.02 -15.44
CA GLU A 87 18.47 -12.32 -16.81
C GLU A 87 17.23 -12.57 -17.70
N GLU A 88 17.28 -11.96 -18.88
CA GLU A 88 16.60 -12.32 -20.13
C GLU A 88 15.50 -13.40 -20.08
N SER A 89 14.23 -12.98 -20.14
CA SER A 89 13.12 -13.74 -20.78
C SER A 89 11.87 -12.85 -20.84
N GLY A 90 11.33 -12.43 -21.98
CA GLY A 90 11.72 -12.60 -23.37
C GLY A 90 10.78 -11.75 -24.24
N GLU A 91 11.28 -11.26 -25.36
CA GLU A 91 10.57 -11.27 -26.64
C GLU A 91 11.61 -10.97 -27.72
N TYR A 92 12.18 -12.04 -28.23
CA TYR A 92 12.87 -12.11 -29.51
C TYR A 92 11.98 -11.50 -30.61
N LYS A 93 12.16 -10.22 -30.93
CA LYS A 93 11.63 -9.68 -32.18
C LYS A 93 12.52 -10.14 -33.32
N ARG A 94 12.15 -11.29 -33.88
CA ARG A 94 12.56 -11.79 -35.20
C ARG A 94 12.62 -10.66 -36.24
N PRO A 95 13.78 -10.29 -36.80
CA PRO A 95 13.79 -9.77 -38.15
C PRO A 95 13.53 -10.93 -39.13
N ARG A 96 12.77 -10.62 -40.18
CA ARG A 96 12.37 -11.56 -41.25
C ARG A 96 13.55 -12.24 -41.92
#